data_AF-A0A959KUW3-F1
#
_entry.id   AF-A0A959KUW3-F1
#
_cell.length_a   1.000
_cell.length_b   1.000
_cell.length_c   1.000
_cell.angle_alpha   90.00
_cell.angle_beta   90.00
_cell.angle_gamma   90.00
#
_symmetry.space_group_name_H-M   'P 1'
#
loop_
_entity.id
_entity.type
_entity.pdbx_description
1 polymer ?
#
loop_
_entity_poly.entity_id
_entity_poly.type
_entity_poly.pdbx_seq_one_letter_code
_entity_poly.pdbx_strand_id
1 'polypeptide(L)'
;MKSLLLRFRYAGLFAGMLLVTSNINWGGDHWRNLLQHDARGYYDYLPAAFIYHDLQFGFIDSLNRSGIYDPSKFHDYRLTIDSQVVNKYYAGTAVAELPFFLAAHALTIASGGSADGYSRLYPIFINLGALCYALAGLWFTGQTLRWTDLPASGRSFVMLALFFGTHLFYYTISEPGMSHVYSFAFVAAFLSMGGRYFREGRDKALPVLAFCLAMIVLIRPVNGL
;
A
#
# COMPACT_ATOMS: atom_id res chain seq x y z
N MET A 1 14.28 -27.37 -8.64
CA MET A 1 15.33 -26.35 -8.86
C MET A 1 14.80 -24.99 -9.34
N LYS A 2 14.05 -24.88 -10.45
CA LYS A 2 13.57 -23.58 -10.99
C LYS A 2 12.66 -22.77 -10.04
N SER A 3 11.78 -23.43 -9.29
CA SER A 3 10.90 -22.78 -8.30
C SER A 3 11.66 -22.25 -7.07
N LEU A 4 12.73 -22.94 -6.68
CA LEU A 4 13.55 -22.59 -5.53
C LEU A 4 14.39 -21.33 -5.82
N LEU A 5 15.03 -21.28 -6.99
CA LEU A 5 15.75 -20.10 -7.49
C LEU A 5 14.84 -18.87 -7.60
N LEU A 6 13.56 -19.06 -7.99
CA LEU A 6 12.59 -17.97 -8.05
C LEU A 6 12.27 -17.41 -6.66
N ARG A 7 12.09 -18.28 -5.65
CA ARG A 7 11.84 -17.87 -4.26
C ARG A 7 13.00 -17.05 -3.70
N PHE A 8 14.24 -17.47 -3.94
CA PHE A 8 15.43 -16.73 -3.52
C PHE A 8 15.55 -15.35 -4.18
N ARG A 9 15.12 -15.20 -5.44
CA ARG A 9 15.13 -13.90 -6.12
C ARG A 9 14.19 -12.88 -5.49
N TYR A 10 12.94 -13.26 -5.21
CA TYR A 10 11.97 -12.35 -4.59
C TYR A 10 12.30 -12.07 -3.12
N ALA A 11 12.82 -13.07 -2.40
CA ALA A 11 13.31 -12.85 -1.03
C ALA A 11 14.50 -11.88 -0.99
N GLY A 12 15.45 -12.01 -1.92
CA GLY A 12 16.57 -11.07 -2.06
C GLY A 12 16.11 -9.65 -2.41
N LEU A 13 15.14 -9.52 -3.33
CA LEU A 13 14.55 -8.21 -3.66
C LEU A 13 13.82 -7.60 -2.46
N PHE A 14 13.03 -8.40 -1.72
CA PHE A 14 12.39 -7.95 -0.48
C PHE A 14 13.42 -7.44 0.52
N ALA A 15 14.44 -8.24 0.80
CA ALA A 15 15.49 -7.90 1.75
C ALA A 15 16.25 -6.63 1.33
N GLY A 16 16.51 -6.47 0.03
CA GLY A 16 17.11 -5.25 -0.52
C GLY A 16 16.24 -4.02 -0.30
N MET A 17 14.95 -4.09 -0.64
CA MET A 17 14.01 -2.99 -0.42
C MET A 17 13.84 -2.67 1.07
N LEU A 18 13.76 -3.71 1.91
CA LEU A 18 13.65 -3.59 3.35
C LEU A 18 14.87 -2.87 3.94
N LEU A 19 16.07 -3.28 3.53
CA LEU A 19 17.32 -2.65 3.96
C LEU A 19 17.34 -1.17 3.57
N VAL A 20 17.00 -0.85 2.32
CA VAL A 20 16.96 0.54 1.84
C VAL A 20 15.94 1.37 2.60
N THR A 21 14.69 0.91 2.71
CA THR A 21 13.63 1.69 3.40
C THR A 21 13.91 1.84 4.89
N SER A 22 14.44 0.81 5.56
CA SER A 22 14.77 0.88 6.98
C SER A 22 15.87 1.91 7.27
N ASN A 23 16.87 2.00 6.38
CA ASN A 23 17.99 2.92 6.51
C ASN A 23 17.55 4.38 6.30
N ILE A 24 16.65 4.61 5.36
CA ILE A 24 16.13 5.94 5.03
C ILE A 24 15.09 6.40 6.07
N ASN A 25 14.12 5.54 6.39
CA ASN A 25 12.87 5.97 7.01
C ASN A 25 12.72 5.61 8.50
N TRP A 26 13.41 4.60 9.03
CA TRP A 26 13.07 4.08 10.37
C TRP A 26 13.94 4.63 11.51
N GLY A 27 15.04 5.31 11.17
CA GLY A 27 15.95 5.95 12.10
C GLY A 27 15.47 7.33 12.58
N GLY A 28 15.83 7.69 13.82
CA GLY A 28 15.46 8.98 14.42
C GLY A 28 13.95 9.22 14.39
N ASP A 29 13.54 10.41 13.92
CA ASP A 29 12.14 10.81 13.75
C ASP A 29 11.63 10.67 12.30
N HIS A 30 12.41 10.10 11.39
CA HIS A 30 12.03 9.99 9.97
C HIS A 30 10.75 9.16 9.75
N TRP A 31 10.46 8.21 10.64
CA TRP A 31 9.28 7.34 10.55
C TRP A 31 7.98 8.13 10.63
N ARG A 32 7.99 9.33 11.22
CA ARG A 32 6.84 10.25 11.29
C ARG A 32 6.46 10.82 9.93
N ASN A 33 7.35 10.72 8.93
CA ASN A 33 7.11 11.23 7.59
C ASN A 33 6.45 10.21 6.65
N LEU A 34 6.32 8.94 7.07
CA LEU A 34 5.81 7.86 6.21
C LEU A 34 4.30 7.96 5.89
N LEU A 35 3.53 8.66 6.73
CA LEU A 35 2.07 8.84 6.60
C LEU A 35 1.72 10.33 6.57
N GLN A 36 2.33 11.08 5.66
CA GLN A 36 2.10 12.53 5.48
C GLN A 36 1.42 12.85 4.15
N HIS A 37 1.00 14.11 3.99
CA HIS A 37 0.29 14.57 2.80
C HIS A 37 -0.96 13.71 2.53
N ASP A 38 -1.16 13.28 1.27
CA ASP A 38 -2.29 12.46 0.85
C ASP A 38 -2.34 11.10 1.56
N ALA A 39 -1.18 10.52 1.91
CA ALA A 39 -1.10 9.23 2.60
C ALA A 39 -1.91 9.23 3.90
N ARG A 40 -1.92 10.36 4.61
CA ARG A 40 -2.73 10.53 5.82
C ARG A 40 -4.21 10.35 5.55
N GLY A 41 -4.72 10.98 4.49
CA GLY A 41 -6.13 10.88 4.12
C GLY A 41 -6.53 9.46 3.73
N TYR A 42 -5.65 8.72 3.04
CA TYR A 42 -5.88 7.30 2.78
C TYR A 42 -5.88 6.46 4.06
N TYR A 43 -4.93 6.70 4.96
CA TYR A 43 -4.70 5.92 6.17
C TYR A 43 -5.77 6.15 7.26
N ASP A 44 -6.21 7.39 7.47
CA ASP A 44 -7.00 7.80 8.64
C ASP A 44 -8.38 7.12 8.74
N TYR A 45 -8.87 6.47 7.67
CA TYR A 45 -10.02 5.57 7.75
C TYR A 45 -9.82 4.43 8.77
N LEU A 46 -8.59 3.95 8.94
CA LEU A 46 -8.25 2.85 9.86
C LEU A 46 -8.38 3.25 11.33
N PRO A 47 -7.66 4.27 11.84
CA PRO A 47 -7.86 4.72 13.22
C PRO A 47 -9.29 5.23 13.45
N ALA A 48 -9.92 5.90 12.47
CA ALA A 48 -11.31 6.33 12.57
C ALA A 48 -12.27 5.16 12.83
N ALA A 49 -12.11 4.04 12.11
CA ALA A 49 -13.00 2.89 12.24
C ALA A 49 -12.69 2.02 13.48
N PHE A 50 -11.41 1.78 13.77
CA PHE A 50 -10.97 0.75 14.73
C PHE A 50 -10.54 1.26 16.10
N ILE A 51 -10.20 2.55 16.24
CA ILE A 51 -9.66 3.12 17.49
C ILE A 51 -10.60 4.20 18.02
N TYR A 52 -10.90 5.21 17.21
CA TYR A 52 -11.65 6.38 17.64
C TYR A 52 -13.16 6.24 17.45
N HIS A 53 -13.59 5.30 16.60
CA HIS A 53 -14.99 5.09 16.22
C HIS A 53 -15.69 6.38 15.74
N ASP A 54 -14.94 7.20 14.97
CA ASP A 54 -15.33 8.53 14.52
C ASP A 54 -15.04 8.71 13.02
N LEU A 55 -16.04 8.42 12.19
CA LEU A 55 -15.98 8.62 10.73
C LEU A 55 -16.27 10.07 10.31
N GLN A 56 -16.42 11.01 11.26
CA GLN A 56 -16.43 12.45 11.00
C GLN A 56 -15.04 13.08 11.24
N PHE A 57 -14.04 12.28 11.61
CA PHE A 57 -12.64 12.70 11.73
C PHE A 57 -12.44 13.91 12.67
N GLY A 58 -13.27 14.05 13.70
CA GLY A 58 -13.13 15.06 14.75
C GLY A 58 -11.93 14.77 15.66
N PHE A 59 -11.58 13.50 15.83
CA PHE A 59 -10.39 13.08 16.59
C PHE A 59 -9.07 13.68 16.04
N ILE A 60 -9.02 14.06 14.76
CA ILE A 60 -7.88 14.73 14.13
C ILE A 60 -7.54 16.07 14.81
N ASP A 61 -8.55 16.81 15.28
CA ASP A 61 -8.31 18.08 15.97
C ASP A 61 -7.59 17.87 17.30
N SER A 62 -7.86 16.75 17.97
CA SER A 62 -7.18 16.37 19.21
C SER A 62 -5.72 15.93 18.96
N LEU A 63 -5.48 15.18 17.88
CA LEU A 63 -4.13 14.78 17.44
C LEU A 63 -3.26 15.97 17.02
N ASN A 64 -3.86 16.95 16.35
CA ASN A 64 -3.12 18.15 15.95
C ASN A 64 -2.69 18.97 17.18
N ARG A 65 -3.52 19.00 18.23
CA ARG A 65 -3.18 19.68 19.50
C ARG A 65 -2.10 18.95 20.31
N SER A 66 -1.94 17.64 20.14
CA SER A 66 -0.95 16.86 20.89
C SER A 66 0.49 16.97 20.35
N GLY A 67 0.68 17.62 19.20
CA GLY A 67 2.00 17.83 18.60
C GLY A 67 2.64 16.57 18.00
N ILE A 68 1.86 15.50 17.81
CA ILE A 68 2.32 14.25 17.16
C ILE A 68 2.71 14.51 15.69
N TYR A 69 2.09 15.51 15.06
CA TYR A 69 2.36 15.92 13.68
C TYR A 69 3.01 17.30 13.60
N ASP A 70 3.89 17.45 12.62
CA ASP A 70 4.46 18.75 12.23
C ASP A 70 3.34 19.62 11.60
N PRO A 71 2.98 20.77 12.21
CA PRO A 71 1.94 21.65 11.70
C PRO A 71 2.21 22.17 10.28
N SER A 72 3.48 22.28 9.89
CA SER A 72 3.86 22.77 8.55
C SER A 72 3.58 21.75 7.43
N LYS A 73 3.37 20.49 7.81
CA LYS A 73 3.06 19.38 6.89
C LYS A 73 1.61 18.93 6.99
N PHE A 74 0.80 19.67 7.75
CA PHE A 74 -0.62 19.41 7.89
C PHE A 74 -1.34 19.80 6.59
N HIS A 75 -1.77 18.78 5.84
CA HIS A 75 -2.70 18.95 4.74
C HIS A 75 -4.08 18.46 5.21
N ASP A 76 -5.02 19.38 5.46
CA ASP A 76 -6.37 18.97 5.80
C ASP A 76 -7.02 18.32 4.56
N TYR A 77 -7.46 17.08 4.72
CA TYR A 77 -8.13 16.30 3.69
C TYR A 77 -9.64 16.25 3.89
N ARG A 78 -10.11 16.79 5.03
CA ARG A 78 -11.52 16.84 5.40
C ARG A 78 -12.20 17.95 4.62
N LEU A 79 -13.35 17.64 4.03
CA LEU A 79 -14.24 18.58 3.38
C LEU A 79 -15.56 18.59 4.14
N THR A 80 -16.22 19.74 4.21
CA THR A 80 -17.58 19.83 4.77
C THR A 80 -18.58 19.88 3.62
N ILE A 81 -19.44 18.87 3.53
CA ILE A 81 -20.54 18.78 2.56
C ILE A 81 -21.82 18.54 3.34
N ASP A 82 -22.83 19.38 3.17
CA ASP A 82 -24.12 19.28 3.87
C ASP A 82 -24.01 19.16 5.40
N SER A 83 -23.10 19.92 6.00
CA SER A 83 -22.76 19.90 7.44
C SER A 83 -22.14 18.58 7.95
N GLN A 84 -21.77 17.67 7.05
CA GLN A 84 -21.00 16.46 7.38
C GLN A 84 -19.56 16.62 6.94
N VAL A 85 -18.65 16.10 7.75
CA VAL A 85 -17.23 16.03 7.41
C VAL A 85 -16.99 14.76 6.62
N VAL A 86 -16.45 14.90 5.42
CA VAL A 86 -16.08 13.80 4.53
C VAL A 86 -14.61 13.84 4.21
N ASN A 87 -14.00 12.68 4.06
CA ASN A 87 -12.63 12.55 3.59
C ASN A 87 -12.62 12.56 2.05
N LYS A 88 -11.84 13.46 1.45
CA LYS A 88 -11.77 13.60 -0.02
C LYS A 88 -11.11 12.40 -0.71
N TYR A 89 -10.35 11.59 0.01
CA TYR A 89 -9.68 10.40 -0.52
C TYR A 89 -10.55 9.17 -0.35
N TYR A 90 -10.43 8.20 -1.25
CA TYR A 90 -11.19 6.94 -1.17
C TYR A 90 -10.56 5.95 -0.18
N ALA A 91 -11.39 5.10 0.41
CA ALA A 91 -10.99 4.18 1.47
C ALA A 91 -10.20 2.93 0.98
N GLY A 92 -10.04 2.71 -0.32
CA GLY A 92 -9.48 1.45 -0.83
C GLY A 92 -8.04 1.21 -0.42
N THR A 93 -7.24 2.27 -0.27
CA THR A 93 -5.86 2.15 0.23
C THR A 93 -5.85 1.72 1.69
N ALA A 94 -6.70 2.30 2.55
CA ALA A 94 -6.88 1.82 3.93
C ALA A 94 -7.29 0.34 3.98
N VAL A 95 -8.18 -0.12 3.11
CA VAL A 95 -8.56 -1.54 3.06
C VAL A 95 -7.37 -2.45 2.73
N ALA A 96 -6.48 -2.02 1.84
CA ALA A 96 -5.25 -2.75 1.53
C ALA A 96 -4.23 -2.72 2.68
N GLU A 97 -4.19 -1.62 3.42
CA GLU A 97 -3.31 -1.41 4.58
C GLU A 97 -3.78 -2.13 5.85
N LEU A 98 -5.08 -2.43 5.95
CA LEU A 98 -5.74 -3.04 7.11
C LEU A 98 -4.98 -4.21 7.76
N PRO A 99 -4.53 -5.26 7.05
CA PRO A 99 -3.82 -6.37 7.70
C PRO A 99 -2.51 -5.93 8.38
N PHE A 100 -1.82 -4.93 7.82
CA PHE A 100 -0.58 -4.40 8.38
C PHE A 100 -0.87 -3.48 9.57
N PHE A 101 -1.93 -2.67 9.48
CA PHE A 101 -2.40 -1.85 10.59
C PHE A 101 -2.80 -2.70 11.80
N LEU A 102 -3.57 -3.77 11.61
CA LEU A 102 -3.99 -4.65 12.70
C LEU A 102 -2.80 -5.36 13.36
N ALA A 103 -1.82 -5.77 12.56
CA ALA A 103 -0.58 -6.35 13.08
C ALA A 103 0.22 -5.33 13.90
N ALA A 104 0.31 -4.07 13.42
CA ALA A 104 0.94 -2.98 14.16
C ALA A 104 0.21 -2.68 15.47
N HIS A 105 -1.13 -2.64 15.43
CA HIS A 105 -1.98 -2.39 16.58
C HIS A 105 -1.79 -3.45 17.66
N ALA A 106 -1.88 -4.73 17.28
CA ALA A 106 -1.66 -5.86 18.18
C ALA A 106 -0.25 -5.83 18.81
N LEU A 107 0.79 -5.57 18.01
CA LEU A 107 2.17 -5.51 18.51
C LEU A 107 2.40 -4.29 19.41
N THR A 108 1.75 -3.18 19.13
CA THR A 108 1.82 -1.96 19.95
C THR A 108 1.22 -2.22 21.33
N ILE A 109 0.04 -2.86 21.39
CA ILE A 109 -0.59 -3.26 22.66
C ILE A 109 0.32 -4.25 23.40
N ALA A 110 0.82 -5.27 22.72
CA ALA A 110 1.67 -6.30 23.33
C ALA A 110 3.00 -5.75 23.88
N SER A 111 3.51 -4.65 23.31
CA SER A 111 4.74 -3.97 23.76
C SER A 111 4.48 -2.85 24.77
N GLY A 112 3.23 -2.60 25.15
CA GLY A 112 2.86 -1.52 26.08
C GLY A 112 2.99 -0.12 25.48
N GLY A 113 3.02 0.00 24.15
CA GLY A 113 3.07 1.27 23.43
C GLY A 113 1.72 1.99 23.37
N SER A 114 1.73 3.23 22.87
CA SER A 114 0.51 4.01 22.64
C SER A 114 -0.28 3.43 21.44
N ALA A 115 -1.41 2.79 21.71
CA ALA A 115 -2.27 2.18 20.70
C ALA A 115 -3.23 3.21 20.07
N ASP A 116 -2.69 4.35 19.63
CA ASP A 116 -3.42 5.50 19.09
C ASP A 116 -3.59 5.47 17.56
N GLY A 117 -2.97 4.52 16.86
CA GLY A 117 -2.97 4.49 15.39
C GLY A 117 -1.83 5.29 14.76
N TYR A 118 -0.97 5.94 15.55
CA TYR A 118 0.02 6.89 15.05
C TYR A 118 1.42 6.70 15.65
N SER A 119 1.55 5.90 16.71
CA SER A 119 2.83 5.52 17.28
C SER A 119 3.72 4.76 16.29
N ARG A 120 5.01 4.66 16.60
CA ARG A 120 6.08 4.26 15.67
C ARG A 120 5.80 2.99 14.85
N LEU A 121 5.13 2.00 15.41
CA LEU A 121 4.91 0.72 14.73
C LEU A 121 3.93 0.84 13.56
N TYR A 122 2.92 1.72 13.64
CA TYR A 122 1.92 1.87 12.58
C TYR A 122 2.53 2.24 11.22
N PRO A 123 3.23 3.39 11.07
CA PRO A 123 3.83 3.76 9.78
C PRO A 123 4.88 2.75 9.31
N ILE A 124 5.61 2.11 10.22
CA ILE A 124 6.59 1.05 9.87
C ILE A 124 5.89 -0.15 9.24
N PHE A 125 4.78 -0.61 9.82
CA PHE A 125 4.03 -1.73 9.28
C PHE A 125 3.32 -1.38 7.97
N ILE A 126 2.83 -0.15 7.80
CA ILE A 126 2.34 0.32 6.50
C ILE A 126 3.47 0.31 5.46
N ASN A 127 4.68 0.73 5.83
CA ASN A 127 5.84 0.63 4.96
C ASN A 127 6.17 -0.82 4.58
N LEU A 128 6.09 -1.77 5.52
CA LEU A 128 6.19 -3.20 5.22
C LEU A 128 5.08 -3.68 4.27
N GLY A 129 3.86 -3.16 4.43
CA GLY A 129 2.74 -3.39 3.52
C GLY A 129 3.05 -2.98 2.10
N ALA A 130 3.53 -1.74 1.90
CA ALA A 130 3.96 -1.25 0.60
C ALA A 130 5.00 -2.17 -0.08
N LEU A 131 5.99 -2.68 0.67
CA LEU A 131 6.96 -3.64 0.14
C LEU A 131 6.31 -4.95 -0.32
N CYS A 132 5.39 -5.49 0.48
CA CYS A 132 4.64 -6.70 0.14
C CYS A 132 3.80 -6.50 -1.14
N TYR A 133 3.10 -5.37 -1.26
CA TYR A 133 2.30 -5.04 -2.43
C TYR A 133 3.17 -4.78 -3.67
N ALA A 134 4.31 -4.09 -3.54
CA ALA A 134 5.26 -3.92 -4.64
C ALA A 134 5.75 -5.26 -5.18
N LEU A 135 6.12 -6.19 -4.29
CA LEU A 135 6.51 -7.55 -4.69
C LEU A 135 5.37 -8.32 -5.35
N ALA A 136 4.16 -8.24 -4.79
CA ALA A 136 2.99 -8.90 -5.37
C ALA A 136 2.74 -8.38 -6.78
N GLY A 137 2.75 -7.06 -6.99
CA GLY A 137 2.57 -6.44 -8.30
C GLY A 137 3.67 -6.82 -9.30
N LEU A 138 4.94 -6.83 -8.89
CA LEU A 138 6.05 -7.28 -9.73
C LEU A 138 5.95 -8.77 -10.07
N TRP A 139 5.50 -9.60 -9.12
CA TRP A 139 5.26 -11.01 -9.35
C TRP A 139 4.17 -11.22 -10.40
N PHE A 140 2.99 -10.61 -10.23
CA PHE A 140 1.89 -10.70 -11.19
C PHE A 140 2.25 -10.15 -12.56
N THR A 141 2.97 -9.03 -12.62
CA THR A 141 3.52 -8.48 -13.87
C THR A 141 4.42 -9.51 -14.56
N GLY A 142 5.32 -10.14 -13.80
CA GLY A 142 6.17 -11.21 -14.31
C GLY A 142 5.38 -12.39 -14.85
N GLN A 143 4.24 -12.73 -14.26
CA GLN A 143 3.34 -13.77 -14.77
C GLN A 143 2.70 -13.35 -16.09
N THR A 144 2.24 -12.12 -16.22
CA THR A 144 1.69 -11.58 -17.48
C THR A 144 2.73 -11.58 -18.60
N LEU A 145 3.96 -11.18 -18.29
CA LEU A 145 5.07 -11.18 -19.26
C LEU A 145 5.46 -12.58 -19.74
N ARG A 146 5.08 -13.66 -19.06
CA ARG A 146 5.32 -15.04 -19.57
C ARG A 146 4.50 -15.36 -20.82
N TRP A 147 3.48 -14.58 -21.12
CA TRP A 147 2.64 -14.76 -22.29
C TRP A 147 3.10 -13.99 -23.52
N THR A 148 4.19 -13.24 -23.40
CA THR A 148 4.85 -12.57 -24.52
C THR A 148 6.02 -13.40 -25.01
N ASP A 149 6.45 -13.15 -26.25
CA ASP A 149 7.62 -13.79 -26.87
C ASP A 149 8.95 -13.24 -26.36
N LEU A 150 8.94 -12.43 -25.29
CA LEU A 150 10.16 -11.85 -24.73
C LEU A 150 11.06 -12.93 -24.12
N PRO A 151 12.38 -12.91 -24.43
CA PRO A 151 13.33 -13.75 -23.74
C PRO A 151 13.42 -13.38 -22.25
N ALA A 152 14.01 -14.26 -21.43
CA ALA A 152 14.11 -14.06 -19.98
C ALA A 152 14.86 -12.75 -19.59
N SER A 153 15.84 -12.33 -20.39
CA SER A 153 16.54 -11.06 -20.25
C SER A 153 15.59 -9.87 -20.49
N GLY A 154 14.82 -9.91 -21.58
CA GLY A 154 13.82 -8.88 -21.91
C GLY A 154 12.77 -8.72 -20.81
N ARG A 155 12.22 -9.82 -20.29
CA ARG A 155 11.28 -9.77 -19.16
C ARG A 155 11.90 -9.17 -17.89
N SER A 156 13.15 -9.52 -17.60
CA SER A 156 13.87 -8.98 -16.44
C SER A 156 14.14 -7.48 -16.61
N PHE A 157 14.51 -7.04 -17.82
CA PHE A 157 14.68 -5.63 -18.15
C PHE A 157 13.39 -4.84 -17.99
N VAL A 158 12.26 -5.34 -18.50
CA VAL A 158 10.95 -4.69 -18.33
C VAL A 158 10.59 -4.55 -16.85
N MET A 159 10.82 -5.59 -16.04
CA MET A 159 10.56 -5.51 -14.59
C MET A 159 11.45 -4.46 -13.90
N LEU A 160 12.73 -4.37 -14.26
CA LEU A 160 13.65 -3.37 -13.72
C LEU A 160 13.27 -1.95 -14.17
N ALA A 161 12.97 -1.77 -15.45
CA ALA A 161 12.53 -0.49 -16.00
C ALA A 161 11.19 -0.05 -15.39
N LEU A 162 10.28 -0.96 -15.12
CA LEU A 162 9.02 -0.64 -14.46
C LEU A 162 9.25 -0.20 -13.01
N PHE A 163 10.11 -0.90 -12.26
CA PHE A 163 10.34 -0.57 -10.86
C PHE A 163 11.17 0.70 -10.67
N PHE A 164 12.29 0.83 -11.39
CA PHE A 164 13.24 1.94 -11.23
C PHE A 164 13.07 3.07 -12.24
N GLY A 165 12.50 2.80 -13.40
CA GLY A 165 12.25 3.79 -14.46
C GLY A 165 10.90 4.50 -14.34
N THR A 166 10.10 4.16 -13.33
CA THR A 166 8.86 4.87 -12.98
C THR A 166 8.93 5.37 -11.53
N HIS A 167 7.90 6.06 -11.07
CA HIS A 167 7.77 6.45 -9.66
C HIS A 167 7.47 5.27 -8.70
N LEU A 168 7.37 4.03 -9.18
CA LEU A 168 7.04 2.89 -8.32
C LEU A 168 8.06 2.69 -7.19
N PHE A 169 9.36 2.79 -7.46
CA PHE A 169 10.39 2.71 -6.41
C PHE A 169 10.18 3.79 -5.34
N TYR A 170 9.94 5.04 -5.77
CA TYR A 170 9.73 6.17 -4.88
C TYR A 170 8.50 5.96 -3.98
N TYR A 171 7.35 5.57 -4.55
CA TYR A 171 6.15 5.28 -3.78
C TYR A 171 6.23 3.99 -2.95
N THR A 172 7.20 3.12 -3.21
CA THR A 172 7.43 1.93 -2.40
C THR A 172 8.32 2.24 -1.18
N ILE A 173 9.34 3.08 -1.36
CA ILE A 173 10.37 3.34 -0.36
C ILE A 173 10.10 4.63 0.40
N SER A 174 9.87 5.74 -0.28
CA SER A 174 9.81 7.07 0.33
C SER A 174 8.40 7.45 0.78
N GLU A 175 7.37 7.05 0.03
CA GLU A 175 5.97 7.41 0.31
C GLU A 175 5.04 6.18 0.33
N PRO A 176 5.24 5.23 1.27
CA PRO A 176 4.57 3.95 1.25
C PRO A 176 3.07 4.00 1.55
N GLY A 177 2.57 5.06 2.19
CA GLY A 177 1.13 5.22 2.44
C GLY A 177 0.35 5.79 1.25
N MET A 178 1.03 6.04 0.11
CA MET A 178 0.37 6.51 -1.09
C MET A 178 -0.35 5.38 -1.84
N SER A 179 -1.45 5.71 -2.50
CA SER A 179 -2.31 4.73 -3.20
C SER A 179 -1.62 3.99 -4.37
N HIS A 180 -0.49 4.49 -4.87
CA HIS A 180 0.14 4.02 -6.12
C HIS A 180 0.61 2.57 -6.07
N VAL A 181 1.32 2.16 -5.02
CA VAL A 181 1.88 0.80 -4.93
C VAL A 181 0.79 -0.27 -4.79
N TYR A 182 -0.25 0.04 -4.00
CA TYR A 182 -1.43 -0.82 -3.83
C TYR A 182 -2.21 -0.93 -5.15
N SER A 183 -2.46 0.21 -5.81
CA SER A 183 -3.11 0.24 -7.11
C SER A 183 -2.34 -0.58 -8.15
N PHE A 184 -1.01 -0.44 -8.22
CA PHE A 184 -0.17 -1.20 -9.11
C PHE A 184 -0.33 -2.71 -8.89
N ALA A 185 -0.30 -3.15 -7.63
CA ALA A 185 -0.44 -4.55 -7.28
C ALA A 185 -1.79 -5.15 -7.69
N PHE A 186 -2.89 -4.45 -7.41
CA PHE A 186 -4.23 -4.92 -7.79
C PHE A 186 -4.46 -4.91 -9.30
N VAL A 187 -3.96 -3.89 -10.02
CA VAL A 187 -4.02 -3.85 -11.50
C VAL A 187 -3.20 -5.00 -12.10
N ALA A 188 -1.96 -5.22 -11.62
CA ALA A 188 -1.12 -6.31 -12.09
C ALA A 188 -1.78 -7.68 -11.82
N ALA A 189 -2.37 -7.87 -10.63
CA ALA A 189 -3.12 -9.07 -10.29
C ALA A 189 -4.32 -9.29 -11.21
N PHE A 190 -5.11 -8.25 -11.46
CA PHE A 190 -6.26 -8.29 -12.35
C PHE A 190 -5.85 -8.70 -13.78
N LEU A 191 -4.83 -8.05 -14.35
CA LEU A 191 -4.33 -8.37 -15.69
C LEU A 191 -3.80 -9.81 -15.77
N SER A 192 -3.07 -10.23 -14.76
CA SER A 192 -2.52 -11.59 -14.72
C SER A 192 -3.64 -12.64 -14.62
N MET A 193 -4.55 -12.50 -13.66
CA MET A 193 -5.63 -13.47 -13.52
C MET A 193 -6.60 -13.44 -14.70
N GLY A 194 -6.83 -12.26 -15.29
CA GLY A 194 -7.71 -12.08 -16.44
C GLY A 194 -7.14 -12.77 -17.67
N GLY A 195 -5.84 -12.56 -17.94
CA GLY A 195 -5.13 -13.27 -19.00
C GLY A 195 -5.21 -14.79 -18.84
N ARG A 196 -5.06 -15.31 -17.60
CA ARG A 196 -5.23 -16.76 -17.34
C ARG A 196 -6.67 -17.22 -17.52
N TYR A 197 -7.65 -16.43 -17.08
CA TYR A 197 -9.06 -16.75 -17.23
C TYR A 197 -9.43 -16.93 -18.70
N PHE A 198 -9.11 -15.95 -19.55
CA PHE A 198 -9.44 -15.99 -20.97
C PHE A 198 -8.63 -17.04 -21.76
N ARG A 199 -7.40 -17.34 -21.35
CA ARG A 199 -6.54 -18.31 -22.05
C ARG A 199 -6.78 -19.77 -21.62
N GLU A 200 -7.02 -20.00 -20.33
CA GLU A 200 -7.08 -21.33 -19.74
C GLU A 200 -8.49 -21.75 -19.32
N GLY A 201 -9.51 -20.88 -19.45
CA GLY A 201 -10.91 -21.19 -19.14
C GLY A 201 -11.15 -21.52 -17.66
N ARG A 202 -10.47 -20.83 -16.74
CA ARG A 202 -10.54 -21.14 -15.30
C ARG A 202 -11.63 -20.35 -14.58
N ASP A 203 -12.85 -20.88 -14.53
CA ASP A 203 -14.03 -20.25 -13.91
C ASP A 203 -13.85 -19.81 -12.44
N LYS A 204 -12.98 -20.50 -11.69
CA LYS A 204 -12.65 -20.15 -10.30
C LYS A 204 -11.91 -18.81 -10.13
N ALA A 205 -11.44 -18.19 -11.22
CA ALA A 205 -10.77 -16.90 -11.17
C ALA A 205 -11.75 -15.70 -11.11
N LEU A 206 -13.03 -15.90 -11.44
CA LEU A 206 -13.99 -14.80 -11.57
C LEU A 206 -14.24 -14.01 -10.26
N PRO A 207 -14.42 -14.65 -9.09
CA PRO A 207 -14.57 -13.90 -7.84
C PRO A 207 -13.33 -13.09 -7.47
N VAL A 208 -12.14 -13.63 -7.76
CA VAL A 208 -10.87 -12.93 -7.49
C VAL A 208 -10.68 -11.75 -8.45
N LEU A 209 -11.11 -11.89 -9.71
CA LEU A 209 -11.14 -10.79 -10.67
C LEU A 209 -12.10 -9.69 -10.25
N ALA A 210 -13.32 -10.05 -9.84
CA ALA A 210 -14.29 -9.10 -9.33
C ALA A 210 -13.76 -8.36 -8.08
N PHE A 211 -13.12 -9.07 -7.16
CA PHE A 211 -12.48 -8.48 -5.99
C PHE A 211 -11.35 -7.52 -6.38
N CYS A 212 -10.45 -7.91 -7.29
CA CYS A 212 -9.39 -7.03 -7.75
C CYS A 212 -9.96 -5.78 -8.44
N LEU A 213 -10.99 -5.91 -9.28
CA LEU A 213 -11.63 -4.78 -9.93
C LEU A 213 -12.28 -3.84 -8.90
N ALA A 214 -12.99 -4.39 -7.92
CA ALA A 214 -13.56 -3.61 -6.83
C ALA A 214 -12.48 -2.85 -6.05
N MET A 215 -11.35 -3.49 -5.75
CA MET A 215 -10.22 -2.83 -5.09
C MET A 215 -9.58 -1.75 -5.98
N ILE A 216 -9.45 -1.96 -7.29
CA ILE A 216 -8.94 -0.95 -8.23
C ILE A 216 -9.80 0.31 -8.18
N VAL A 217 -11.12 0.14 -8.30
CA VAL A 217 -12.09 1.24 -8.24
C VAL A 217 -12.08 1.92 -6.88
N LEU A 218 -12.07 1.14 -5.79
CA LEU A 218 -12.12 1.66 -4.43
C LEU A 218 -10.83 2.39 -4.03
N ILE A 219 -9.68 1.99 -4.57
CA ILE A 219 -8.41 2.69 -4.36
C ILE A 219 -8.42 4.00 -5.16
N ARG A 220 -8.73 3.93 -6.46
CA ARG A 220 -8.74 5.06 -7.37
C ARG A 220 -9.77 4.83 -8.49
N PRO A 221 -10.96 5.46 -8.44
CA PRO A 221 -12.02 5.22 -9.43
C PRO A 221 -11.60 5.45 -10.87
N VAL A 222 -10.71 6.41 -11.11
CA VAL A 222 -10.14 6.71 -12.45
C VAL A 222 -9.42 5.51 -13.09
N ASN A 223 -8.99 4.52 -12.31
CA ASN A 223 -8.34 3.32 -12.85
C ASN A 223 -9.34 2.26 -13.32
N GLY A 224 -10.61 2.35 -12.94
CA GLY A 224 -11.65 1.38 -13.27
C GLY A 224 -12.75 1.89 -14.19
N LEU A 225 -12.66 3.16 -14.62
CA LEU A 225 -13.50 3.81 -15.62
C LEU A 225 -12.75 3.86 -16.96
#